data_AF-A0A644ZUF5-F1
#
_entry.id   AF-A0A644ZUF5-F1
#
_cell.length_a   1.000
_cell.length_b   1.000
_cell.length_c   1.000
_cell.angle_alpha   90.00
_cell.angle_beta   90.00
_cell.angle_gamma   90.00
#
_symmetry.space_group_name_H-M   'P 1'
#
loop_
_entity.id
_entity.type
_entity.pdbx_description
1 polymer ?
#
loop_
_entity_poly.entity_id
_entity_poly.type
_entity_poly.pdbx_seq_one_letter_code
_entity_poly.pdbx_strand_id
1 'polypeptide(L)' 'MDLQLIGVELDRRTRMMYDDAHIYINGESYRASGRDATLMRKLADQRSLSVRQLAGASEAAVSLLESWFDDGWLRTPDAE' A
#
# COMPACT_ATOMS: atom_id res chain seq x y z
N MET A 1 1.10 11.62 -7.54
CA MET A 1 2.16 12.16 -6.65
C MET A 1 3.18 11.05 -6.53
N ASP A 2 4.48 11.28 -6.70
CA ASP A 2 5.40 10.14 -6.82
C ASP A 2 5.69 9.47 -5.46
N LEU A 3 4.86 8.48 -5.11
CA LEU A 3 4.98 7.69 -3.87
C LEU A 3 6.32 6.96 -3.79
N GLN A 4 6.94 6.64 -4.94
CA GLN A 4 8.20 5.93 -4.98
C GLN A 4 9.39 6.80 -4.55
N LEU A 5 9.21 8.11 -4.37
CA LEU A 5 10.22 9.05 -3.86
C LEU A 5 10.07 9.39 -2.36
N ILE A 6 8.91 9.08 -1.76
CA ILE A 6 8.58 9.50 -0.38
C ILE A 6 8.22 8.34 0.56
N GLY A 7 7.72 7.21 0.04
CA GLY A 7 7.15 6.16 0.89
C GLY A 7 5.70 6.44 1.27
N VAL A 8 5.06 5.48 1.95
CA VAL A 8 3.67 5.61 2.42
C VAL A 8 3.46 4.94 3.77
N GLU A 9 2.45 5.40 4.49
CA GLU A 9 1.91 4.75 5.71
C GLU A 9 0.40 4.60 5.60
N LEU A 10 -0.15 3.54 6.18
CA LEU A 10 -1.60 3.40 6.36
C LEU A 10 -2.08 4.42 7.37
N ASP A 11 -3.06 5.22 6.97
CA ASP A 11 -3.76 6.12 7.89
C ASP A 11 -4.34 5.33 9.08
N ARG A 12 -4.40 5.96 10.24
CA ARG A 12 -4.87 5.33 11.49
C ARG A 12 -6.30 4.81 11.37
N ARG A 13 -7.13 5.38 10.49
CA ARG A 13 -8.50 4.92 10.22
C ARG A 13 -8.56 3.72 9.27
N THR A 14 -7.48 3.42 8.56
CA THR A 14 -7.44 2.39 7.53
C THR A 14 -7.27 1.01 8.12
N ARG A 15 -8.20 0.13 7.76
CA ARG A 15 -8.19 -1.30 8.09
C ARG A 15 -7.84 -2.07 6.84
N MET A 16 -6.72 -2.76 6.90
CA MET A 16 -6.21 -3.60 5.82
C MET A 16 -6.03 -5.03 6.34
N MET A 17 -6.45 -6.01 5.56
CA MET A 17 -6.33 -7.44 5.82
C MET A 17 -5.94 -8.14 4.52
N TYR A 18 -5.51 -9.38 4.60
CA TYR A 18 -5.25 -10.19 3.41
C TYR A 18 -5.51 -11.66 3.67
N ASP A 19 -5.73 -12.41 2.61
CA ASP A 19 -5.65 -13.86 2.57
C ASP A 19 -4.61 -14.31 1.53
N ASP A 20 -4.62 -15.59 1.16
CA ASP A 20 -3.66 -16.15 0.20
C ASP A 20 -3.72 -15.52 -1.19
N ALA A 21 -4.87 -14.97 -1.59
CA ALA A 21 -5.15 -14.50 -2.95
C ALA A 21 -5.65 -13.04 -3.04
N HIS A 22 -6.11 -12.46 -1.93
CA HIS A 22 -6.77 -11.15 -1.90
C HIS A 22 -6.22 -10.25 -0.82
N ILE A 23 -6.23 -8.97 -1.12
CA ILE A 23 -6.03 -7.86 -0.20
C ILE A 23 -7.38 -7.21 0.04
N TYR A 24 -7.73 -7.01 1.30
CA TYR A 24 -8.93 -6.32 1.71
C TYR A 24 -8.55 -5.00 2.37
N ILE A 25 -9.20 -3.91 2.00
CA ILE A 25 -8.97 -2.59 2.60
C ILE A 25 -10.28 -1.80 2.66
N ASN A 26 -10.65 -1.36 3.86
CA ASN A 26 -11.85 -0.54 4.10
C ASN A 26 -13.17 -1.03 3.43
N GLY A 27 -13.31 -2.35 3.23
CA GLY A 27 -14.48 -2.96 2.59
C GLY A 27 -14.31 -3.30 1.11
N GLU A 28 -13.22 -2.87 0.49
CA GLU A 28 -12.83 -3.25 -0.87
C GLU A 28 -11.91 -4.46 -0.87
N SER A 29 -11.91 -5.20 -1.99
CA SER A 29 -11.11 -6.40 -2.19
C SER A 29 -10.40 -6.39 -3.54
N TYR A 30 -9.10 -6.67 -3.54
CA TYR A 30 -8.25 -6.65 -4.71
C TYR A 30 -7.49 -7.97 -4.83
N ARG A 31 -7.37 -8.48 -6.05
CA ARG A 31 -6.47 -9.61 -6.32
C ARG A 31 -5.04 -9.11 -6.43
N ALA A 32 -4.16 -9.69 -5.64
CA ALA A 32 -2.73 -9.48 -5.77
C ALA A 32 -2.05 -10.84 -5.86
N SER A 33 -1.03 -10.96 -6.71
CA SER A 33 -0.22 -12.17 -6.81
C SER A 33 1.26 -11.81 -6.92
N GLY A 34 2.12 -12.82 -6.73
CA GLY A 34 3.56 -12.67 -6.88
C GLY A 34 4.18 -11.57 -6.01
N ARG A 35 4.93 -10.67 -6.64
CA ARG A 35 5.69 -9.61 -5.96
C ARG A 35 4.78 -8.56 -5.33
N ASP A 36 3.72 -8.16 -6.01
CA ASP A 36 2.78 -7.15 -5.52
C ASP A 36 1.98 -7.69 -4.33
N ALA A 37 1.58 -8.96 -4.34
CA ALA A 37 0.97 -9.58 -3.15
C ALA A 37 1.89 -9.49 -1.93
N THR A 38 3.18 -9.76 -2.12
CA THR A 38 4.16 -9.70 -1.02
C THR A 38 4.34 -8.26 -0.53
N LEU A 39 4.34 -7.28 -1.42
CA LEU A 39 4.39 -5.87 -1.07
C LEU A 39 3.15 -5.42 -0.29
N MET A 40 1.95 -5.79 -0.76
CA MET A 40 0.69 -5.41 -0.11
C MET A 40 0.51 -6.07 1.26
N ARG A 41 0.93 -7.34 1.41
CA ARG A 41 0.99 -8.01 2.72
C ARG A 41 1.91 -7.27 3.69
N LYS A 42 3.08 -6.85 3.20
CA LYS A 42 4.01 -6.06 4.00
C LYS A 42 3.42 -4.73 4.44
N LEU A 43 2.70 -4.03 3.57
CA LEU A 43 1.98 -2.81 3.92
C LEU A 43 0.91 -3.08 4.99
N ALA A 44 0.16 -4.17 4.88
CA ALA A 44 -0.84 -4.53 5.90
C ALA A 44 -0.20 -4.82 7.27
N ASP A 45 0.89 -5.58 7.30
CA ASP A 45 1.57 -6.00 8.53
C ASP A 45 2.34 -4.85 9.18
N GLN A 46 3.13 -4.11 8.39
CA GLN A 46 4.04 -3.07 8.88
C GLN A 46 3.38 -1.70 8.94
N ARG A 47 2.22 -1.55 8.28
CA ARG A 47 1.49 -0.29 8.11
C ARG A 47 2.28 0.82 7.41
N SER A 48 3.42 0.49 6.82
CA SER A 48 4.23 1.42 6.04
C SER A 48 5.02 0.70 4.96
N LEU A 49 5.35 1.44 3.90
CA LEU A 49 6.28 1.04 2.87
C LEU A 49 7.30 2.15 2.63
N SER A 50 8.58 1.79 2.65
CA SER A 50 9.65 2.74 2.32
C SER A 50 9.80 2.92 0.81
N VAL A 51 10.41 4.04 0.41
CA VAL A 51 10.85 4.35 -0.96
C VAL A 51 11.50 3.14 -1.63
N ARG A 52 12.42 2.46 -0.93
CA ARG A 52 13.14 1.29 -1.46
C ARG A 52 12.24 0.09 -1.75
N GLN A 53 11.17 -0.08 -0.97
CA GLN A 53 10.20 -1.15 -1.17
C GLN A 53 9.28 -0.82 -2.35
N LEU A 54 8.87 0.44 -2.45
CA LEU A 54 8.03 0.96 -3.55
C LEU A 54 8.76 1.02 -4.89
N ALA A 55 10.08 1.21 -4.92
CA ALA A 55 10.88 1.20 -6.14
C ALA A 55 10.78 -0.13 -6.93
N GLY A 56 10.34 -1.20 -6.27
CA GLY A 56 10.13 -2.51 -6.89
C GLY A 56 8.66 -2.88 -7.14
N ALA A 57 7.73 -1.95 -6.91
CA ALA A 57 6.31 -2.15 -7.17
C ALA A 57 6.04 -2.10 -8.68
N SER A 58 5.07 -2.86 -9.16
CA SER A 58 4.57 -2.68 -10.52
C SER A 58 3.85 -1.34 -10.68
N GLU A 59 3.71 -0.84 -11.90
CA GLU A 59 2.92 0.37 -12.19
C GLU A 59 1.47 0.23 -11.70
N ALA A 60 0.88 -0.96 -11.85
CA ALA A 60 -0.48 -1.24 -11.36
C ALA A 60 -0.57 -1.14 -9.83
N ALA A 61 0.44 -1.66 -9.12
CA ALA A 61 0.52 -1.54 -7.67
C ALA A 61 0.71 -0.08 -7.23
N VAL A 62 1.55 0.69 -7.93
CA VAL A 62 1.74 2.12 -7.64
C VAL A 62 0.44 2.89 -7.86
N SER A 63 -0.23 2.69 -9.00
CA SER A 63 -1.51 3.34 -9.30
C SER A 63 -2.59 3.01 -8.27
N LEU A 64 -2.63 1.78 -7.77
CA LEU A 64 -3.55 1.40 -6.69
C LEU A 64 -3.23 2.13 -5.37
N LEU A 65 -1.94 2.25 -5.02
CA LEU A 65 -1.51 3.01 -3.85
C LEU A 65 -1.80 4.52 -3.99
N GLU A 66 -1.68 5.08 -5.19
CA GLU A 66 -2.06 6.48 -5.44
C GLU A 66 -3.57 6.68 -5.24
N SER A 67 -4.41 5.77 -5.71
CA SER A 67 -5.86 5.83 -5.45
C SER A 67 -6.16 5.81 -3.95
N TRP A 68 -5.54 4.90 -3.20
CA TRP A 68 -5.73 4.83 -1.75
C TRP A 68 -5.19 6.05 -1.01
N PHE A 69 -4.17 6.72 -1.57
CA PHE A 69 -3.71 8.00 -1.04
C PHE A 69 -4.76 9.10 -1.25
N ASP A 70 -5.35 9.19 -2.44
CA ASP A 70 -6.40 10.17 -2.74
C ASP A 70 -7.68 9.93 -1.92
N ASP A 71 -8.01 8.68 -1.62
CA ASP A 71 -9.09 8.30 -0.70
C ASP A 71 -8.76 8.57 0.79
N GLY A 72 -7.52 8.98 1.06
CA GLY A 72 -6.99 9.23 2.41
C GLY A 72 -6.90 7.97 3.26
N TRP A 73 -6.67 6.82 2.64
CA TRP A 73 -6.37 5.56 3.32
C TRP A 73 -4.87 5.40 3.55
N LEU A 74 -4.07 6.06 2.72
CA LEU A 74 -2.63 6.23 2.90
C LEU A 74 -2.30 7.70 3.21
N ARG A 75 -1.14 7.89 3.81
CA ARG A 75 -0.52 9.18 4.06
C ARG A 75 0.98 9.09 3.81
N THR A 76 1.63 10.24 3.67
CA THR A 76 3.09 10.30 3.66
C THR A 76 3.62 9.94 5.06
N PRO A 77 4.77 9.27 5.16
CA PRO A 77 5.46 9.10 6.44
C PRO A 77 5.72 10.48 7.06
N ASP A 78 5.56 10.60 8.38
CA ASP A 78 5.92 11.83 9.07
C ASP A 78 7.45 12.03 8.94
N ALA A 79 7.89 13.25 8.64
CA ALA A 79 9.29 13.62 8.81
C ALA A 79 9.52 13.82 10.32
N GLU A 80 10.12 12.83 10.98
CA GLU A 80 10.65 13.03 12.34
C GLU A 80 11.76 14.10 12.35
#